data_AF-A0A1H0RN27-F1
#
_entry.id   AF-A0A1H0RN27-F1
#
_cell.length_a   1.000
_cell.length_b   1.000
_cell.length_c   1.000
_cell.angle_alpha   90.00
_cell.angle_beta   90.00
_cell.angle_gamma   90.00
#
_symmetry.space_group_name_H-M   'P 1'
#
loop_
_entity.id
_entity.type
_entity.pdbx_description
1 polymer ?
#
loop_
_entity_poly.entity_id
_entity_poly.type
_entity_poly.pdbx_seq_one_letter_code
_entity_poly.pdbx_strand_id
1 'polypeptide(L)'
;MPVKVGGSYVSEAAYSFAKAQVTDKSEDSSGVLKSLAEKFPNLKFSVGTAPFSGTGTNNVSISPKILKQMEKDSEKRLEYEAFIYDIAHTDVQSGRAPEHKLKSHGFIIEDDGGLRSWGISQYDDGNRKEQSHVKRSNKGNWWQELLPKQNVKKKKSASKALQEKIAAEKKEISSAKQETADRSASLLAALRVQESKVNNISTKNVEKLQGNLALAKAYLQNNKVTGKSLAFKDTNELANYLRENFQVYSGGMTKISGKFLQKCLTDEESRNKLFDTLRAADEAYASRKDEVGFQGMRVIIDEDGEVTMESTMRTVSINEEKRRRQIAAAATQNDMQAVLAILQQDLQELEDGYRQNACDAAEVEKAKKLIEQAKQQMGQLPDRKPTPEEANSMTVNMLI
;
A
#
# COMPACT_ATOMS: atom_id res chain seq x y z
N MET A 1 -1.25 2.24 9.54
CA MET A 1 -1.90 1.85 10.83
C MET A 1 -2.10 3.09 11.69
N PRO A 2 -3.02 3.15 12.68
CA PRO A 2 -3.13 4.32 13.55
C PRO A 2 -1.89 4.46 14.44
N VAL A 3 -1.26 5.62 14.42
CA VAL A 3 -0.09 6.00 15.22
C VAL A 3 -0.55 6.88 16.38
N LYS A 4 -0.04 6.62 17.58
CA LYS A 4 -0.34 7.46 18.76
C LYS A 4 0.59 8.67 18.77
N VAL A 5 0.02 9.86 18.78
CA VAL A 5 0.73 11.14 18.85
C VAL A 5 0.12 11.95 19.99
N GLY A 6 0.89 12.13 21.07
CA GLY A 6 0.37 12.72 22.30
C GLY A 6 -0.84 11.97 22.85
N GLY A 7 -1.97 12.67 22.98
CA GLY A 7 -3.25 12.13 23.47
C GLY A 7 -4.14 11.53 22.38
N SER A 8 -3.75 11.61 21.11
CA SER A 8 -4.60 11.29 19.95
C SER A 8 -4.03 10.17 19.09
N TYR A 9 -4.90 9.46 18.36
CA TYR A 9 -4.50 8.51 17.31
C TYR A 9 -4.73 9.12 15.92
N VAL A 10 -3.70 9.12 15.08
CA VAL A 10 -3.70 9.70 13.72
C VAL A 10 -3.14 8.69 12.70
N SER A 11 -3.31 8.95 11.41
CA SER A 11 -2.68 8.14 10.36
C SER A 11 -1.14 8.28 10.37
N GLU A 12 -0.46 7.28 9.82
CA GLU A 12 1.00 7.30 9.68
C GLU A 12 1.49 8.39 8.71
N ALA A 13 0.69 8.68 7.69
CA ALA A 13 0.92 9.80 6.77
C ALA A 13 0.80 11.15 7.49
N ALA A 14 -0.23 11.33 8.31
CA ALA A 14 -0.40 12.52 9.15
C ALA A 14 0.78 12.75 10.09
N TYR A 15 1.24 11.70 10.78
CA TYR A 15 2.39 11.79 11.68
C TYR A 15 3.67 12.17 10.93
N SER A 16 3.91 11.55 9.79
CA SER A 16 5.09 11.82 8.96
C SER A 16 5.08 13.25 8.41
N PHE A 17 3.92 13.73 7.95
CA PHE A 17 3.74 15.10 7.48
C PHE A 17 4.02 16.13 8.59
N ALA A 18 3.40 15.97 9.76
CA ALA A 18 3.59 16.90 10.88
C ALA A 18 5.05 16.91 11.36
N LYS A 19 5.72 15.76 11.36
CA LYS A 19 7.14 15.67 11.76
C LYS A 19 8.06 16.39 10.77
N ALA A 20 7.81 16.27 9.47
CA ALA A 20 8.58 16.97 8.43
C ALA A 20 8.44 18.50 8.52
N GLN A 21 7.27 18.98 8.95
CA GLN A 21 7.00 20.42 9.14
C GLN A 21 7.68 21.02 10.39
N VAL A 22 8.10 20.19 11.35
CA VAL A 22 8.84 20.65 12.54
C VAL A 22 10.33 20.86 12.24
N THR A 23 10.87 20.23 11.19
CA THR A 23 12.27 20.36 10.78
C THR A 23 12.59 21.64 9.98
N ASP A 24 11.58 22.27 9.38
CA ASP A 24 11.73 23.54 8.65
C ASP A 24 11.53 24.74 9.59
N LYS A 25 12.61 25.17 10.27
CA LYS A 25 12.59 26.35 11.15
C LYS A 25 12.64 27.66 10.35
N SER A 26 11.48 28.32 10.22
CA SER A 26 11.36 29.78 10.37
C SER A 26 9.91 30.13 10.66
N GLU A 27 9.46 29.96 11.91
CA GLU A 27 8.18 30.52 12.32
C GLU A 27 8.41 31.80 13.08
N ASP A 28 8.50 32.88 12.30
CA ASP A 28 8.14 34.20 12.76
C ASP A 28 6.75 34.14 13.41
N SER A 29 6.58 34.95 14.45
CA SER A 29 5.40 35.15 15.32
C SER A 29 4.04 35.45 14.63
N SER A 30 3.80 34.94 13.43
CA SER A 30 2.49 34.89 12.82
C SER A 30 1.66 33.80 13.51
N GLY A 31 0.50 34.19 14.05
CA GLY A 31 -0.28 33.33 14.93
C GLY A 31 -0.57 31.94 14.36
N VAL A 32 -0.60 30.92 15.22
CA VAL A 32 -0.77 29.49 14.89
C VAL A 32 -1.87 29.23 13.84
N LEU A 33 -3.00 29.95 13.93
CA LEU A 33 -4.11 29.80 12.99
C LEU A 33 -3.73 30.16 11.54
N LYS A 34 -2.86 31.16 11.36
CA LYS A 34 -2.39 31.59 10.04
C LYS A 34 -1.44 30.55 9.44
N SER A 35 -0.51 30.02 10.23
CA SER A 35 0.36 28.89 9.82
C SER A 35 -0.47 27.66 9.42
N LEU A 36 -1.53 27.35 10.17
CA LEU A 36 -2.46 26.27 9.80
C LEU A 36 -3.19 26.53 8.48
N ALA A 37 -3.64 27.77 8.24
CA ALA A 37 -4.30 28.14 6.99
C ALA A 37 -3.36 28.07 5.78
N GLU A 38 -2.07 28.40 5.95
CA GLU A 38 -1.04 28.28 4.91
C GLU A 38 -0.70 26.82 4.62
N LYS A 39 -0.58 25.97 5.65
CA LYS A 39 -0.31 24.52 5.51
C LYS A 39 -1.48 23.75 4.91
N PHE A 40 -2.72 24.20 5.15
CA PHE A 40 -3.94 23.54 4.69
C PHE A 40 -4.85 24.52 3.95
N PRO A 41 -4.49 24.95 2.72
CA PRO A 41 -5.23 25.98 1.97
C PRO A 41 -6.65 25.55 1.59
N ASN A 42 -6.91 24.23 1.57
CA ASN A 42 -8.22 23.68 1.25
C ASN A 42 -9.20 23.72 2.43
N LEU A 43 -8.73 24.05 3.64
CA LEU A 43 -9.54 24.14 4.86
C LEU A 43 -9.88 25.60 5.20
N LYS A 44 -11.10 25.81 5.67
CA LYS A 44 -11.58 27.12 6.17
C LYS A 44 -11.52 27.13 7.68
N PHE A 45 -10.46 27.72 8.23
CA PHE A 45 -10.27 27.81 9.67
C PHE A 45 -11.09 28.92 10.32
N SER A 46 -11.60 28.63 11.51
CA SER A 46 -12.29 29.59 12.38
C SER A 46 -11.95 29.31 13.83
N VAL A 47 -12.09 30.32 14.69
CA VAL A 47 -11.87 30.20 16.12
C VAL A 47 -13.20 30.08 16.84
N GLY A 48 -13.37 29.04 17.64
CA GLY A 48 -14.58 28.80 18.42
C GLY A 48 -15.05 27.35 18.39
N THR A 49 -16.14 27.08 19.10
CA THR A 49 -16.72 25.74 19.25
C THR A 49 -18.18 25.69 18.81
N ALA A 50 -18.73 26.78 18.27
CA ALA A 50 -20.10 26.83 17.77
C ALA A 50 -20.26 25.93 16.52
N PRO A 51 -21.21 24.98 16.52
CA PRO A 51 -21.45 24.14 15.35
C PRO A 51 -22.24 24.87 14.27
N PHE A 52 -22.23 24.31 13.06
CA PHE A 52 -22.97 24.83 11.90
C PHE A 52 -22.55 26.24 11.45
N SER A 53 -21.28 26.60 11.69
CA SER A 53 -20.70 27.85 11.23
C SER A 53 -19.92 27.66 9.93
N GLY A 54 -20.26 28.43 8.89
CA GLY A 54 -19.54 28.43 7.61
C GLY A 54 -20.31 27.78 6.46
N THR A 55 -19.72 27.85 5.26
CA THR A 55 -20.32 27.38 4.01
C THR A 55 -19.39 26.41 3.28
N GLY A 56 -19.95 25.41 2.60
CA GLY A 56 -19.19 24.32 1.99
C GLY A 56 -18.77 23.25 3.00
N THR A 57 -17.92 22.31 2.59
CA THR A 57 -17.64 21.07 3.36
C THR A 57 -16.34 21.08 4.15
N ASN A 58 -15.50 22.08 3.95
CA ASN A 58 -14.12 22.07 4.46
C ASN A 58 -13.93 23.00 5.67
N ASN A 59 -14.97 23.19 6.48
CA ASN A 59 -14.89 24.10 7.63
C ASN A 59 -14.20 23.40 8.81
N VAL A 60 -13.26 24.09 9.45
CA VAL A 60 -12.61 23.61 10.68
C VAL A 60 -12.64 24.72 11.72
N SER A 61 -13.24 24.44 12.87
CA SER A 61 -13.27 25.34 14.01
C SER A 61 -12.39 24.80 15.12
N ILE A 62 -11.51 25.64 15.66
CA ILE A 62 -10.58 25.23 16.72
C ILE A 62 -10.90 26.05 17.96
N SER A 63 -11.03 25.36 19.10
CA SER A 63 -11.14 25.99 20.41
C SER A 63 -10.00 27.00 20.64
N PRO A 64 -10.31 28.20 21.19
CA PRO A 64 -9.28 29.14 21.63
C PRO A 64 -8.28 28.54 22.63
N LYS A 65 -8.72 27.57 23.45
CA LYS A 65 -7.88 26.90 24.44
C LYS A 65 -6.84 26.01 23.75
N ILE A 66 -7.25 25.28 22.71
CA ILE A 66 -6.35 24.43 21.93
C ILE A 66 -5.34 25.27 21.13
N LEU A 67 -5.78 26.38 20.51
CA LEU A 67 -4.85 27.28 19.81
C LEU A 67 -3.76 27.83 20.75
N LYS A 68 -4.13 28.23 21.97
CA LYS A 68 -3.17 28.66 23.00
C LYS A 68 -2.24 27.53 23.45
N GLN A 69 -2.68 26.27 23.41
CA GLN A 69 -1.81 25.13 23.72
C GLN A 69 -0.80 24.88 22.59
N MET A 70 -1.23 24.92 21.34
CA MET A 70 -0.36 24.78 20.17
C MET A 70 0.70 25.90 20.08
N GLU A 71 0.36 27.10 20.57
CA GLU A 71 1.29 28.23 20.62
C GLU A 71 2.37 28.04 21.69
N LYS A 72 2.03 27.40 22.82
CA LYS A 72 2.93 27.23 23.97
C LYS A 72 3.72 25.93 23.96
N ASP A 73 3.21 24.90 23.30
CA ASP A 73 3.72 23.54 23.34
C ASP A 73 3.85 22.98 21.92
N SER A 74 5.10 22.74 21.51
CA SER A 74 5.45 22.21 20.19
C SER A 74 5.00 20.76 19.99
N GLU A 75 4.91 19.95 21.05
CA GLU A 75 4.42 18.57 20.95
C GLU A 75 2.91 18.56 20.75
N LYS A 76 2.19 19.45 21.45
CA LYS A 76 0.76 19.67 21.22
C LYS A 76 0.50 20.18 19.82
N ARG A 77 1.35 21.07 19.33
CA ARG A 77 1.27 21.55 17.95
C ARG A 77 1.42 20.41 16.94
N LEU A 78 2.42 19.54 17.10
CA LEU A 78 2.60 18.37 16.24
C LEU A 78 1.39 17.44 16.30
N GLU A 79 0.83 17.18 17.50
CA GLU A 79 -0.38 16.39 17.68
C GLU A 79 -1.57 16.94 16.88
N TYR A 80 -1.84 18.25 16.99
CA TYR A 80 -2.98 18.88 16.31
C TYR A 80 -2.73 19.10 14.81
N GLU A 81 -1.50 19.35 14.36
CA GLU A 81 -1.18 19.44 12.93
C GLU A 81 -1.34 18.10 12.21
N ALA A 82 -0.83 17.02 12.81
CA ALA A 82 -1.07 15.66 12.29
C ALA A 82 -2.57 15.36 12.24
N PHE A 83 -3.30 15.78 13.26
CA PHE A 83 -4.73 15.56 13.32
C PHE A 83 -5.52 16.38 12.27
N ILE A 84 -5.13 17.63 12.02
CA ILE A 84 -5.72 18.48 10.97
C ILE A 84 -5.43 17.91 9.59
N TYR A 85 -4.26 17.28 9.38
CA TYR A 85 -3.97 16.57 8.14
C TYR A 85 -5.00 15.46 7.87
N ASP A 86 -5.31 14.62 8.86
CA ASP A 86 -6.33 13.57 8.69
C ASP A 86 -7.71 14.17 8.39
N ILE A 87 -8.07 15.29 9.03
CA ILE A 87 -9.31 16.03 8.73
C ILE A 87 -9.34 16.50 7.27
N ALA A 88 -8.24 17.08 6.78
CA ALA A 88 -8.13 17.58 5.41
C ALA A 88 -8.30 16.48 4.35
N HIS A 89 -7.95 15.24 4.69
CA HIS A 89 -8.01 14.08 3.81
C HIS A 89 -9.21 13.17 4.08
N THR A 90 -10.13 13.56 4.96
CA THR A 90 -11.36 12.81 5.23
C THR A 90 -12.41 13.14 4.16
N ASP A 91 -12.81 12.14 3.36
CA ASP A 91 -13.94 12.29 2.44
C ASP A 91 -15.28 12.16 3.19
N VAL A 92 -15.88 13.31 3.49
CA VAL A 92 -17.14 13.43 4.24
C VAL A 92 -18.40 13.17 3.40
N GLN A 93 -18.23 13.03 2.08
CA GLN A 93 -19.29 12.68 1.14
C GLN A 93 -19.28 11.17 0.82
N SER A 94 -18.15 10.49 0.98
CA SER A 94 -18.04 9.04 0.82
C SER A 94 -19.07 8.28 1.68
N GLY A 95 -19.80 7.35 1.06
CA GLY A 95 -20.82 6.53 1.74
C GLY A 95 -22.20 7.19 1.93
N ARG A 96 -22.40 8.44 1.49
CA ARG A 96 -23.74 9.06 1.42
C ARG A 96 -24.41 8.71 0.09
N ALA A 97 -25.72 8.43 0.11
CA ALA A 97 -26.47 8.19 -1.12
C ALA A 97 -26.43 9.43 -2.03
N PRO A 98 -26.47 9.27 -3.37
CA PRO A 98 -26.38 10.39 -4.32
C PRO A 98 -27.43 11.50 -4.12
N GLU A 99 -28.58 11.11 -3.57
CA GLU A 99 -29.72 11.99 -3.20
C GLU A 99 -29.46 12.85 -1.95
N HIS A 100 -28.44 12.54 -1.15
CA HIS A 100 -28.09 13.28 0.07
C HIS A 100 -26.94 14.24 -0.19
N LYS A 101 -27.26 15.42 -0.74
CA LYS A 101 -26.28 16.49 -0.96
C LYS A 101 -25.93 17.18 0.35
N LEU A 102 -24.66 17.18 0.71
CA LEU A 102 -24.15 17.93 1.85
C LEU A 102 -24.02 19.40 1.47
N LYS A 103 -24.84 20.27 2.08
CA LYS A 103 -24.83 21.72 1.84
C LYS A 103 -23.66 22.40 2.56
N SER A 104 -23.37 21.94 3.77
CA SER A 104 -22.22 22.38 4.54
C SER A 104 -21.79 21.34 5.55
N HIS A 105 -20.49 21.27 5.81
CA HIS A 105 -19.91 20.38 6.78
C HIS A 105 -18.72 21.02 7.46
N GLY A 106 -18.46 20.61 8.68
CA GLY A 106 -17.23 20.98 9.34
C GLY A 106 -16.90 20.14 10.54
N PHE A 107 -15.67 20.34 10.98
CA PHE A 107 -15.09 19.73 12.17
C PHE A 107 -14.84 20.79 13.23
N ILE A 108 -14.97 20.39 14.49
CA ILE A 108 -14.72 21.23 15.65
C ILE A 108 -13.78 20.48 16.58
N ILE A 109 -12.65 21.12 16.88
CA ILE A 109 -11.70 20.67 17.90
C ILE A 109 -12.09 21.35 19.22
N GLU A 110 -12.63 20.56 20.15
CA GLU A 110 -13.18 21.05 21.42
C GLU A 110 -12.09 21.29 22.49
N ASP A 111 -12.49 21.93 23.60
CA ASP A 111 -11.61 22.33 24.71
C ASP A 111 -10.93 21.16 25.45
N ASP A 112 -11.52 19.97 25.36
CA ASP A 112 -11.01 18.71 25.89
C ASP A 112 -10.16 17.94 24.86
N GLY A 113 -10.01 18.50 23.65
CA GLY A 113 -9.44 17.80 22.53
C GLY A 113 -10.35 16.68 22.00
N GLY A 114 -11.67 16.78 22.16
CA GLY A 114 -12.63 15.98 21.40
C GLY A 114 -12.71 16.46 19.95
N LEU A 115 -13.24 15.59 19.08
CA LEU A 115 -13.65 15.99 17.74
C LEU A 115 -15.16 15.91 17.63
N ARG A 116 -15.80 17.04 17.34
CA ARG A 116 -17.19 17.08 16.88
C ARG A 116 -17.22 17.29 15.37
N SER A 117 -17.99 16.49 14.66
CA SER A 117 -18.33 16.71 13.27
C SER A 117 -19.77 17.20 13.18
N TRP A 118 -20.05 18.15 12.29
CA TRP A 118 -21.39 18.63 12.01
C TRP A 118 -21.64 18.69 10.51
N GLY A 119 -22.88 18.44 10.11
CA GLY A 119 -23.31 18.49 8.71
C GLY A 119 -24.68 19.13 8.57
N ILE A 120 -24.88 19.85 7.47
CA ILE A 120 -26.19 20.29 7.00
C ILE A 120 -26.41 19.63 5.65
N SER A 121 -27.36 18.71 5.57
CA SER A 121 -27.75 18.04 4.34
C SER A 121 -28.98 18.71 3.77
N GLN A 122 -29.00 18.88 2.44
CA GLN A 122 -30.12 19.41 1.70
C GLN A 122 -31.02 18.25 1.26
N TYR A 123 -32.29 18.36 1.60
CA TYR A 123 -33.37 17.46 1.19
C TYR A 123 -34.47 18.27 0.49
N ASP A 124 -35.36 17.57 -0.22
CA ASP A 124 -36.51 18.19 -0.87
C ASP A 124 -37.49 18.83 0.14
N ASP A 125 -37.50 18.33 1.40
CA ASP A 125 -38.31 18.85 2.51
C ASP A 125 -37.61 19.94 3.35
N GLY A 126 -36.39 20.34 2.97
CA GLY A 126 -35.61 21.36 3.65
C GLY A 126 -34.23 20.89 4.12
N ASN A 127 -33.59 21.69 4.97
CA ASN A 127 -32.25 21.39 5.48
C ASN A 127 -32.32 20.57 6.77
N ARG A 128 -31.58 19.47 6.84
CA ARG A 128 -31.39 18.70 8.09
C ARG A 128 -30.00 18.92 8.66
N LYS A 129 -29.95 19.10 9.98
CA LYS A 129 -28.72 19.34 10.74
C LYS A 129 -28.37 18.09 11.54
N GLU A 130 -27.14 17.64 11.43
CA GLU A 130 -26.63 16.45 12.12
C GLU A 130 -25.29 16.75 12.79
N GLN A 131 -25.02 16.05 13.90
CA GLN A 131 -23.76 16.15 14.63
C GLN A 131 -23.35 14.79 15.18
N SER A 132 -22.05 14.55 15.25
CA SER A 132 -21.45 13.38 15.88
C SER A 132 -20.22 13.82 16.68
N HIS A 133 -19.96 13.13 17.79
CA HIS A 133 -18.82 13.38 18.66
C HIS A 133 -17.97 12.11 18.72
N VAL A 134 -16.65 12.26 18.59
CA VAL A 134 -15.71 11.14 18.64
C VAL A 134 -14.58 11.45 19.61
N LYS A 135 -14.29 10.48 20.48
CA LYS A 135 -13.16 10.56 21.42
C LYS A 135 -11.88 10.08 20.75
N ARG A 136 -10.95 11.00 20.51
CA ARG A 136 -9.68 10.74 19.81
C ARG A 136 -8.67 9.89 20.61
N SER A 137 -8.89 9.76 21.91
CA SER A 137 -8.08 8.91 22.81
C SER A 137 -8.33 7.41 22.59
N ASN A 138 -9.38 7.04 21.86
CA ASN A 138 -9.70 5.64 21.57
C ASN A 138 -8.88 5.15 20.37
N LYS A 139 -8.32 3.94 20.46
CA LYS A 139 -7.45 3.33 19.44
C LYS A 139 -8.17 3.03 18.10
N GLY A 140 -9.50 3.14 18.04
CA GLY A 140 -10.28 2.93 16.82
C GLY A 140 -10.05 4.04 15.78
N ASN A 141 -10.18 3.71 14.50
CA ASN A 141 -10.11 4.68 13.40
C ASN A 141 -11.31 5.64 13.51
N TRP A 142 -11.11 6.77 14.17
CA TRP A 142 -12.18 7.73 14.51
C TRP A 142 -12.96 8.21 13.29
N TRP A 143 -12.35 8.27 12.09
CA TRP A 143 -13.04 8.58 10.84
C TRP A 143 -14.05 7.51 10.40
N GLN A 144 -13.86 6.23 10.76
CA GLN A 144 -14.83 5.17 10.48
C GLN A 144 -16.08 5.27 11.37
N GLU A 145 -15.97 5.89 12.55
CA GLU A 145 -17.13 6.15 13.43
C GLU A 145 -17.99 7.32 12.92
N LEU A 146 -17.41 8.20 12.10
CA LEU A 146 -18.08 9.36 11.51
C LEU A 146 -18.87 9.03 10.24
N LEU A 147 -18.56 7.91 9.57
CA LEU A 147 -19.32 7.43 8.42
C LEU A 147 -20.66 6.83 8.89
N PRO A 148 -21.80 7.19 8.28
CA PRO A 148 -23.09 6.68 8.70
C PRO A 148 -23.14 5.14 8.57
N LYS A 149 -23.33 4.44 9.70
CA LYS A 149 -23.71 3.03 9.69
C LYS A 149 -25.12 2.94 9.10
N GLN A 150 -25.22 2.50 7.84
CA GLN A 150 -26.50 2.26 7.16
C GLN A 150 -27.49 1.52 8.08
N ASN A 151 -28.70 2.06 8.18
CA ASN A 151 -29.73 1.75 9.17
C ASN A 151 -29.99 0.25 9.42
N VAL A 152 -29.66 -0.19 10.63
CA VAL A 152 -30.00 -1.50 11.21
C VAL A 152 -31.45 -1.45 11.73
N LYS A 153 -32.45 -1.59 10.84
CA LYS A 153 -33.85 -1.84 11.27
C LYS A 153 -34.54 -3.06 10.64
N LYS A 154 -33.87 -3.81 9.75
CA LYS A 154 -34.38 -5.10 9.22
C LYS A 154 -33.71 -6.36 9.81
N LYS A 155 -33.06 -6.27 10.98
CA LYS A 155 -32.23 -7.36 11.55
C LYS A 155 -32.86 -8.20 12.67
N LYS A 156 -34.17 -8.13 12.95
CA LYS A 156 -34.77 -8.99 13.99
C LYS A 156 -35.24 -10.35 13.47
N SER A 157 -35.64 -10.47 12.20
CA SER A 157 -36.01 -11.74 11.55
C SER A 157 -34.81 -12.46 10.94
N ALA A 158 -33.87 -11.71 10.33
CA ALA A 158 -32.66 -12.27 9.74
C ALA A 158 -31.67 -12.80 10.80
N SER A 159 -31.65 -12.26 12.03
CA SER A 159 -30.76 -12.76 13.09
C SER A 159 -31.13 -14.16 13.57
N LYS A 160 -32.42 -14.53 13.53
CA LYS A 160 -32.86 -15.86 13.98
C LYS A 160 -32.56 -16.92 12.91
N ALA A 161 -32.79 -16.58 11.64
CA ALA A 161 -32.40 -17.42 10.50
C ALA A 161 -30.88 -17.52 10.34
N LEU A 162 -30.13 -16.46 10.65
CA LEU A 162 -28.66 -16.49 10.66
C LEU A 162 -28.12 -17.27 11.87
N GLN A 163 -28.78 -17.25 13.03
CA GLN A 163 -28.39 -18.08 14.18
C GLN A 163 -28.61 -19.57 13.95
N GLU A 164 -29.70 -19.96 13.28
CA GLU A 164 -29.92 -21.37 12.87
C GLU A 164 -28.93 -21.80 11.78
N LYS A 165 -28.64 -20.93 10.79
CA LYS A 165 -27.60 -21.21 9.78
C LYS A 165 -26.21 -21.27 10.40
N ILE A 166 -25.85 -20.37 11.31
CA ILE A 166 -24.57 -20.39 12.04
C ILE A 166 -24.47 -21.63 12.94
N ALA A 167 -25.57 -22.14 13.50
CA ALA A 167 -25.57 -23.37 14.29
C ALA A 167 -25.36 -24.62 13.43
N ALA A 168 -25.97 -24.68 12.24
CA ALA A 168 -25.75 -25.74 11.26
C ALA A 168 -24.33 -25.69 10.67
N GLU A 169 -23.87 -24.51 10.30
CA GLU A 169 -22.54 -24.24 9.75
C GLU A 169 -21.46 -24.46 10.81
N LYS A 170 -21.68 -24.14 12.10
CA LYS A 170 -20.76 -24.51 13.19
C LYS A 170 -20.62 -26.03 13.37
N LYS A 171 -21.67 -26.79 13.07
CA LYS A 171 -21.63 -28.26 13.16
C LYS A 171 -20.82 -28.85 12.01
N GLU A 172 -21.01 -28.37 10.79
CA GLU A 172 -20.14 -28.72 9.64
C GLU A 172 -18.70 -28.19 9.78
N ILE A 173 -18.52 -26.98 10.32
CA ILE A 173 -17.21 -26.42 10.64
C ILE A 173 -16.53 -27.23 11.75
N SER A 174 -17.26 -27.88 12.68
CA SER A 174 -16.64 -28.72 13.70
C SER A 174 -16.09 -30.03 13.12
N SER A 175 -16.81 -30.68 12.19
CA SER A 175 -16.32 -31.85 11.48
C SER A 175 -15.20 -31.49 10.49
N ALA A 176 -15.34 -30.36 9.77
CA ALA A 176 -14.30 -29.86 8.88
C ALA A 176 -13.07 -29.33 9.63
N LYS A 177 -13.22 -28.83 10.87
CA LYS A 177 -12.10 -28.45 11.76
C LYS A 177 -11.32 -29.66 12.25
N GLN A 178 -11.98 -30.79 12.45
CA GLN A 178 -11.30 -32.02 12.83
C GLN A 178 -10.53 -32.61 11.64
N GLU A 179 -11.12 -32.61 10.45
CA GLU A 179 -10.45 -33.01 9.19
C GLU A 179 -9.32 -32.06 8.78
N THR A 180 -9.48 -30.75 8.99
CA THR A 180 -8.41 -29.76 8.77
C THR A 180 -7.38 -29.78 9.88
N ALA A 181 -7.71 -30.15 11.12
CA ALA A 181 -6.74 -30.39 12.18
C ALA A 181 -5.86 -31.60 11.84
N ASP A 182 -6.45 -32.70 11.38
CA ASP A 182 -5.70 -33.90 10.97
C ASP A 182 -4.85 -33.64 9.72
N ARG A 183 -5.39 -32.94 8.72
CA ARG A 183 -4.60 -32.50 7.55
C ARG A 183 -3.52 -31.49 7.93
N SER A 184 -3.79 -30.55 8.84
CA SER A 184 -2.79 -29.57 9.30
C SER A 184 -1.70 -30.21 10.16
N ALA A 185 -2.01 -31.26 10.93
CA ALA A 185 -1.03 -32.05 11.66
C ALA A 185 -0.14 -32.85 10.70
N SER A 186 -0.72 -33.44 9.64
CA SER A 186 0.03 -34.09 8.57
C SER A 186 0.88 -33.08 7.76
N LEU A 187 0.35 -31.88 7.50
CA LEU A 187 1.07 -30.80 6.81
C LEU A 187 2.16 -30.20 7.71
N LEU A 188 1.95 -30.09 9.01
CA LEU A 188 2.96 -29.68 10.01
C LEU A 188 4.05 -30.73 10.18
N ALA A 189 3.71 -32.03 10.10
CA ALA A 189 4.71 -33.08 10.06
C ALA A 189 5.52 -33.04 8.76
N ALA A 190 4.87 -32.84 7.61
CA ALA A 190 5.54 -32.65 6.33
C ALA A 190 6.36 -31.36 6.28
N LEU A 191 5.88 -30.27 6.88
CA LEU A 191 6.56 -28.99 7.05
C LEU A 191 7.73 -29.12 8.01
N ARG A 192 7.66 -29.90 9.09
CA ARG A 192 8.81 -30.20 9.95
C ARG A 192 9.86 -31.03 9.24
N VAL A 193 9.46 -31.96 8.38
CA VAL A 193 10.39 -32.71 7.52
C VAL A 193 11.01 -31.78 6.46
N GLN A 194 10.23 -30.88 5.86
CA GLN A 194 10.71 -29.86 4.94
C GLN A 194 11.59 -28.82 5.64
N GLU A 195 11.24 -28.34 6.83
CA GLU A 195 12.03 -27.45 7.69
C GLU A 195 13.32 -28.12 8.16
N SER A 196 13.33 -29.42 8.42
CA SER A 196 14.58 -30.14 8.70
C SER A 196 15.46 -30.23 7.46
N LYS A 197 14.88 -30.33 6.25
CA LYS A 197 15.62 -30.28 4.98
C LYS A 197 16.09 -28.86 4.67
N VAL A 198 15.24 -27.85 4.87
CA VAL A 198 15.53 -26.43 4.67
C VAL A 198 16.51 -25.94 5.72
N ASN A 199 16.44 -26.37 6.98
CA ASN A 199 17.44 -26.08 8.00
C ASN A 199 18.75 -26.79 7.72
N ASN A 200 18.75 -28.00 7.15
CA ASN A 200 19.97 -28.65 6.66
C ASN A 200 20.56 -27.94 5.42
N ILE A 201 19.71 -27.42 4.52
CA ILE A 201 20.14 -26.60 3.38
C ILE A 201 20.60 -25.22 3.86
N SER A 202 19.95 -24.65 4.85
CA SER A 202 20.25 -23.34 5.43
C SER A 202 21.48 -23.41 6.32
N THR A 203 21.71 -24.49 7.08
CA THR A 203 23.00 -24.71 7.76
C THR A 203 24.12 -24.98 6.77
N LYS A 204 23.91 -25.77 5.71
CA LYS A 204 24.91 -25.91 4.62
C LYS A 204 25.16 -24.61 3.86
N ASN A 205 24.13 -23.77 3.68
CA ASN A 205 24.24 -22.47 3.03
C ASN A 205 24.82 -21.42 3.97
N VAL A 206 24.56 -21.49 5.28
CA VAL A 206 25.17 -20.66 6.32
C VAL A 206 26.62 -21.07 6.54
N GLU A 207 26.99 -22.35 6.43
CA GLU A 207 28.38 -22.80 6.40
C GLU A 207 29.08 -22.37 5.11
N LYS A 208 28.40 -22.38 3.95
CA LYS A 208 28.91 -21.78 2.70
C LYS A 208 29.00 -20.26 2.74
N LEU A 209 28.04 -19.57 3.38
CA LEU A 209 28.00 -18.12 3.52
C LEU A 209 28.94 -17.63 4.62
N GLN A 210 29.12 -18.36 5.72
CA GLN A 210 30.17 -18.13 6.72
C GLN A 210 31.54 -18.51 6.15
N GLY A 211 31.62 -19.54 5.31
CA GLY A 211 32.80 -19.85 4.50
C GLY A 211 33.16 -18.71 3.56
N ASN A 212 32.18 -18.15 2.83
CA ASN A 212 32.36 -17.00 1.92
C ASN A 212 32.53 -15.66 2.66
N LEU A 213 31.94 -15.48 3.84
CA LEU A 213 32.09 -14.28 4.68
C LEU A 213 33.42 -14.33 5.46
N ALA A 214 33.89 -15.52 5.84
CA ALA A 214 35.23 -15.75 6.33
C ALA A 214 36.26 -15.61 5.19
N LEU A 215 35.94 -16.02 3.96
CA LEU A 215 36.75 -15.73 2.78
C LEU A 215 36.79 -14.22 2.49
N ALA A 216 35.66 -13.51 2.57
CA ALA A 216 35.56 -12.06 2.35
C ALA A 216 36.23 -11.26 3.47
N LYS A 217 36.10 -11.69 4.74
CA LYS A 217 36.86 -11.14 5.87
C LYS A 217 38.35 -11.48 5.79
N ALA A 218 38.72 -12.67 5.33
CA ALA A 218 40.11 -13.04 5.07
C ALA A 218 40.68 -12.29 3.86
N TYR A 219 39.88 -11.91 2.86
CA TYR A 219 40.27 -11.05 1.74
C TYR A 219 40.42 -9.59 2.18
N LEU A 220 39.51 -9.07 3.01
CA LEU A 220 39.63 -7.73 3.61
C LEU A 220 40.80 -7.63 4.62
N GLN A 221 41.15 -8.73 5.31
CA GLN A 221 42.30 -8.80 6.20
C GLN A 221 43.61 -9.10 5.46
N ASN A 222 43.61 -9.89 4.38
CA ASN A 222 44.80 -10.13 3.54
C ASN A 222 45.18 -8.89 2.71
N ASN A 223 44.25 -8.06 2.25
CA ASN A 223 44.62 -6.81 1.56
C ASN A 223 45.25 -5.76 2.50
N LYS A 224 45.09 -5.89 3.82
CA LYS A 224 45.81 -5.07 4.81
C LYS A 224 47.14 -5.67 5.28
N VAL A 225 47.38 -6.98 5.06
CA VAL A 225 48.53 -7.72 5.65
C VAL A 225 49.50 -8.27 4.59
N THR A 226 49.09 -8.43 3.34
CA THR A 226 49.96 -8.79 2.23
C THR A 226 49.82 -7.74 1.14
N GLY A 227 50.79 -6.83 1.01
CA GLY A 227 50.85 -5.80 -0.05
C GLY A 227 51.04 -6.37 -1.46
N LYS A 228 50.15 -7.25 -1.91
CA LYS A 228 50.04 -7.71 -3.29
C LYS A 228 48.78 -7.11 -3.90
N SER A 229 48.95 -5.94 -4.50
CA SER A 229 47.98 -5.33 -5.41
C SER A 229 47.60 -6.38 -6.48
N LEU A 230 46.31 -6.66 -6.63
CA LEU A 230 45.78 -7.41 -7.77
C LEU A 230 45.98 -6.55 -9.02
N ALA A 231 47.15 -6.67 -9.64
CA ALA A 231 47.47 -6.02 -10.90
C ALA A 231 46.94 -6.88 -12.06
N PHE A 232 46.11 -6.27 -12.90
CA PHE A 232 45.59 -6.88 -14.12
C PHE A 232 46.44 -6.41 -15.30
N LYS A 233 46.81 -7.32 -16.20
CA LYS A 233 47.69 -7.00 -17.35
C LYS A 233 46.96 -6.20 -18.42
N ASP A 234 45.68 -6.47 -18.61
CA ASP A 234 44.84 -5.81 -19.60
C ASP A 234 43.37 -5.78 -19.17
N THR A 235 42.55 -5.09 -19.97
CA THR A 235 41.11 -4.96 -19.71
C THR A 235 40.36 -6.28 -19.86
N ASN A 236 40.88 -7.26 -20.59
CA ASN A 236 40.23 -8.56 -20.76
C ASN A 236 40.40 -9.41 -19.51
N GLU A 237 41.58 -9.41 -18.89
CA GLU A 237 41.85 -10.07 -17.61
C GLU A 237 40.97 -9.47 -16.51
N LEU A 238 40.90 -8.13 -16.44
CA LEU A 238 39.99 -7.45 -15.53
C LEU A 238 38.51 -7.82 -15.83
N ALA A 239 38.07 -7.76 -17.08
CA ALA A 239 36.70 -8.11 -17.45
C ALA A 239 36.34 -9.58 -17.14
N ASN A 240 37.29 -10.51 -17.28
CA ASN A 240 37.10 -11.91 -16.91
C ASN A 240 36.96 -12.05 -15.39
N TYR A 241 37.82 -11.39 -14.61
CA TYR A 241 37.68 -11.32 -13.17
C TYR A 241 36.30 -10.76 -12.76
N LEU A 242 35.86 -9.67 -13.40
CA LEU A 242 34.54 -9.09 -13.13
C LEU A 242 33.41 -10.08 -13.43
N ARG A 243 33.52 -10.85 -14.52
CA ARG A 243 32.53 -11.87 -14.92
C ARG A 243 32.47 -13.04 -13.96
N GLU A 244 33.59 -13.44 -13.38
CA GLU A 244 33.67 -14.56 -12.43
C GLU A 244 33.21 -14.17 -11.02
N ASN A 245 33.37 -12.90 -10.64
CA ASN A 245 33.18 -12.45 -9.25
C ASN A 245 31.91 -11.63 -9.01
N PHE A 246 31.27 -11.08 -10.05
CA PHE A 246 30.08 -10.22 -9.89
C PHE A 246 28.92 -10.67 -10.77
N GLN A 247 27.76 -10.94 -10.15
CA GLN A 247 26.58 -11.47 -10.85
C GLN A 247 26.02 -10.43 -11.82
N VAL A 248 25.93 -9.16 -11.41
CA VAL A 248 25.45 -8.06 -12.24
C VAL A 248 26.33 -7.81 -13.48
N TYR A 249 27.62 -8.16 -13.42
CA TYR A 249 28.49 -8.07 -14.59
C TYR A 249 28.33 -9.30 -15.49
N SER A 250 28.31 -10.51 -14.89
CA SER A 250 28.10 -11.76 -15.63
C SER A 250 26.76 -11.83 -16.37
N GLY A 251 25.71 -11.27 -15.77
CA GLY A 251 24.35 -11.24 -16.30
C GLY A 251 24.12 -10.13 -17.33
N GLY A 252 25.16 -9.38 -17.70
CA GLY A 252 25.07 -8.29 -18.68
C GLY A 252 24.28 -7.07 -18.20
N MET A 253 24.05 -6.95 -16.89
CA MET A 253 23.32 -5.84 -16.29
C MET A 253 24.21 -4.61 -16.09
N THR A 254 25.53 -4.77 -16.17
CA THR A 254 26.50 -3.70 -15.96
C THR A 254 27.11 -3.23 -17.28
N LYS A 255 27.11 -1.92 -17.51
CA LYS A 255 27.85 -1.25 -18.58
C LYS A 255 28.90 -0.34 -17.97
N ILE A 256 30.17 -0.66 -18.20
CA ILE A 256 31.31 0.13 -17.70
C ILE A 256 31.97 0.84 -18.89
N SER A 257 32.28 2.12 -18.73
CA SER A 257 33.09 2.85 -19.70
C SER A 257 34.45 2.17 -19.92
N GLY A 258 34.85 2.06 -21.19
CA GLY A 258 36.18 1.56 -21.53
C GLY A 258 37.31 2.41 -20.95
N LYS A 259 37.12 3.74 -20.85
CA LYS A 259 38.12 4.64 -20.23
C LYS A 259 38.26 4.37 -18.73
N PHE A 260 37.14 4.14 -18.05
CA PHE A 260 37.16 3.83 -16.63
C PHE A 260 37.78 2.45 -16.34
N LEU A 261 37.51 1.45 -17.20
CA LEU A 261 38.19 0.15 -17.13
C LEU A 261 39.72 0.27 -17.32
N GLN A 262 40.16 1.10 -18.27
CA GLN A 262 41.59 1.36 -18.46
C GLN A 262 42.20 2.06 -17.25
N LYS A 263 41.49 3.03 -16.66
CA LYS A 263 41.90 3.69 -15.41
C LYS A 263 42.10 2.68 -14.29
N CYS A 264 41.20 1.70 -14.13
CA CYS A 264 41.30 0.64 -13.10
C CYS A 264 42.53 -0.28 -13.26
N LEU A 265 43.17 -0.33 -14.43
CA LEU A 265 44.43 -1.10 -14.58
C LEU A 265 45.61 -0.42 -13.88
N THR A 266 45.62 0.91 -13.86
CA THR A 266 46.75 1.71 -13.37
C THR A 266 46.47 2.33 -12.00
N ASP A 267 45.22 2.66 -11.72
CA ASP A 267 44.77 3.25 -10.47
C ASP A 267 44.04 2.22 -9.59
N GLU A 268 44.68 1.87 -8.48
CA GLU A 268 44.13 0.94 -7.50
C GLU A 268 42.89 1.49 -6.79
N GLU A 269 42.79 2.80 -6.59
CA GLU A 269 41.64 3.41 -5.92
C GLU A 269 40.38 3.32 -6.79
N SER A 270 40.49 3.70 -8.08
CA SER A 270 39.39 3.52 -9.04
C SER A 270 38.96 2.06 -9.17
N ARG A 271 39.93 1.12 -9.14
CA ARG A 271 39.65 -0.32 -9.20
C ARG A 271 38.89 -0.82 -7.98
N ASN A 272 39.28 -0.39 -6.78
CA ASN A 272 38.57 -0.74 -5.55
C ASN A 272 37.16 -0.12 -5.52
N LYS A 273 37.01 1.15 -5.96
CA LYS A 273 35.70 1.80 -6.13
C LYS A 273 34.79 0.99 -7.07
N LEU A 274 35.34 0.49 -8.18
CA LEU A 274 34.60 -0.38 -9.09
C LEU A 274 34.11 -1.67 -8.41
N PHE A 275 34.99 -2.36 -7.68
CA PHE A 275 34.63 -3.61 -7.00
C PHE A 275 33.56 -3.40 -5.92
N ASP A 276 33.67 -2.33 -5.13
CA ASP A 276 32.67 -2.01 -4.11
C ASP A 276 31.33 -1.63 -4.73
N THR A 277 31.34 -0.89 -5.85
CA THR A 277 30.13 -0.57 -6.63
C THR A 277 29.42 -1.82 -7.12
N LEU A 278 30.16 -2.76 -7.72
CA LEU A 278 29.57 -3.99 -8.24
C LEU A 278 29.08 -4.92 -7.13
N ARG A 279 29.75 -4.93 -5.97
CA ARG A 279 29.27 -5.66 -4.80
C ARG A 279 27.95 -5.09 -4.27
N ALA A 280 27.86 -3.77 -4.15
CA ALA A 280 26.62 -3.11 -3.75
C ALA A 280 25.48 -3.37 -4.75
N ALA A 281 25.80 -3.40 -6.04
CA ALA A 281 24.84 -3.77 -7.09
C ALA A 281 24.40 -5.24 -6.99
N ASP A 282 25.30 -6.18 -6.73
CA ASP A 282 24.94 -7.59 -6.49
C ASP A 282 23.99 -7.75 -5.31
N GLU A 283 24.26 -7.05 -4.19
CA GLU A 283 23.38 -7.04 -3.02
C GLU A 283 21.99 -6.46 -3.35
N ALA A 284 21.95 -5.33 -4.08
CA ALA A 284 20.70 -4.73 -4.53
C ALA A 284 19.89 -5.66 -5.44
N TYR A 285 20.55 -6.30 -6.41
CA TYR A 285 19.92 -7.29 -7.28
C TYR A 285 19.40 -8.50 -6.49
N ALA A 286 20.21 -9.05 -5.60
CA ALA A 286 19.84 -10.21 -4.79
C ALA A 286 18.61 -9.94 -3.89
N SER A 287 18.45 -8.70 -3.41
CA SER A 287 17.30 -8.31 -2.59
C SER A 287 15.99 -8.11 -3.37
N ARG A 288 16.07 -7.84 -4.69
CA ARG A 288 14.92 -7.47 -5.53
C ARG A 288 14.55 -8.48 -6.60
N LYS A 289 15.43 -9.43 -6.92
CA LYS A 289 15.19 -10.42 -7.99
C LYS A 289 13.92 -11.26 -7.80
N ASP A 290 13.49 -11.46 -6.54
CA ASP A 290 12.32 -12.24 -6.17
C ASP A 290 11.10 -11.33 -5.85
N GLU A 291 11.25 -10.01 -6.00
CA GLU A 291 10.17 -9.04 -5.82
C GLU A 291 9.17 -9.15 -6.98
N VAL A 292 7.88 -9.20 -6.65
CA VAL A 292 6.83 -9.23 -7.68
C VAL A 292 6.88 -7.93 -8.47
N GLY A 293 6.98 -8.08 -9.78
CA GLY A 293 7.03 -7.01 -10.76
C GLY A 293 8.44 -6.66 -11.21
N PHE A 294 9.49 -7.13 -10.55
CA PHE A 294 10.87 -6.82 -10.94
C PHE A 294 11.23 -7.48 -12.27
N GLN A 295 11.62 -6.67 -13.26
CA GLN A 295 11.97 -7.13 -14.61
C GLN A 295 13.47 -7.10 -14.88
N GLY A 296 14.22 -6.31 -14.10
CA GLY A 296 15.66 -6.24 -14.22
C GLY A 296 16.25 -4.97 -13.63
N MET A 297 17.56 -4.94 -13.66
CA MET A 297 18.36 -3.81 -13.22
C MET A 297 19.47 -3.54 -14.23
N ARG A 298 19.82 -2.26 -14.39
CA ARG A 298 20.94 -1.81 -15.19
C ARG A 298 21.83 -0.93 -14.35
N VAL A 299 23.13 -1.20 -14.39
CA VAL A 299 24.18 -0.43 -13.73
C VAL A 299 25.05 0.18 -14.81
N ILE A 300 25.17 1.50 -14.84
CA ILE A 300 25.99 2.22 -15.80
C ILE A 300 27.08 2.94 -15.00
N ILE A 301 28.34 2.68 -15.37
CA ILE A 301 29.51 3.34 -14.79
C ILE A 301 30.16 4.14 -15.91
N ASP A 302 30.20 5.46 -15.75
CA ASP A 302 30.71 6.37 -16.77
C ASP A 302 32.24 6.48 -16.76
N GLU A 303 32.78 7.46 -17.51
CA GLU A 303 34.23 7.65 -17.66
C GLU A 303 34.90 8.12 -16.35
N ASP A 304 34.17 8.82 -15.49
CA ASP A 304 34.65 9.37 -14.22
C ASP A 304 34.47 8.37 -13.06
N GLY A 305 33.75 7.28 -13.30
CA GLY A 305 33.43 6.27 -12.31
C GLY A 305 32.20 6.64 -11.48
N GLU A 306 31.33 7.50 -12.02
CA GLU A 306 30.02 7.77 -11.45
C GLU A 306 29.02 6.70 -11.89
N VAL A 307 28.11 6.37 -10.98
CA VAL A 307 27.27 5.18 -11.07
C VAL A 307 25.81 5.60 -11.21
N THR A 308 25.16 5.14 -12.27
CA THR A 308 23.71 5.23 -12.45
C THR A 308 23.11 3.83 -12.37
N MET A 309 22.15 3.63 -11.47
CA MET A 309 21.43 2.37 -11.31
C MET A 309 19.95 2.57 -11.65
N GLU A 310 19.48 1.83 -12.65
CA GLU A 310 18.09 1.85 -13.10
C GLU A 310 17.46 0.48 -12.84
N SER A 311 16.23 0.45 -12.34
CA SER A 311 15.45 -0.79 -12.23
C SER A 311 14.14 -0.68 -13.00
N THR A 312 13.79 -1.72 -13.72
CA THR A 312 12.51 -1.80 -14.43
C THR A 312 11.54 -2.68 -13.65
N MET A 313 10.31 -2.19 -13.51
CA MET A 313 9.22 -2.90 -12.86
C MET A 313 8.01 -2.91 -13.79
N ARG A 314 7.32 -4.04 -13.86
CA ARG A 314 6.05 -4.19 -14.57
C ARG A 314 5.09 -4.97 -13.69
N THR A 315 3.93 -4.39 -13.40
CA THR A 315 2.88 -5.05 -12.62
C THR A 315 1.61 -5.22 -13.44
N VAL A 316 0.96 -6.36 -13.31
CA VAL A 316 -0.38 -6.64 -13.85
C VAL A 316 -1.32 -6.85 -12.66
N SER A 317 -2.54 -6.30 -12.71
CA SER A 317 -3.52 -6.44 -11.63
C SER A 317 -4.94 -6.39 -12.17
N ILE A 318 -5.89 -6.95 -11.44
CA ILE A 318 -7.31 -6.92 -11.82
C ILE A 318 -8.04 -5.75 -11.17
N ASN A 319 -8.83 -5.02 -11.96
CA ASN A 319 -9.74 -4.00 -11.42
C ASN A 319 -11.02 -4.66 -10.89
N GLU A 320 -10.95 -5.17 -9.65
CA GLU A 320 -12.07 -5.87 -9.03
C GLU A 320 -13.36 -5.05 -8.99
N GLU A 321 -13.27 -3.76 -8.69
CA GLU A 321 -14.45 -2.89 -8.57
C GLU A 321 -15.14 -2.69 -9.91
N LYS A 322 -14.38 -2.47 -10.98
CA LYS A 322 -14.91 -2.38 -12.34
C LYS A 322 -15.61 -3.68 -12.73
N ARG A 323 -14.97 -4.83 -12.51
CA ARG A 323 -15.55 -6.13 -12.86
C ARG A 323 -16.78 -6.47 -12.03
N ARG A 324 -16.79 -6.16 -10.73
CA ARG A 324 -18.00 -6.33 -9.89
C ARG A 324 -19.17 -5.48 -10.36
N ARG A 325 -18.91 -4.24 -10.79
CA ARG A 325 -19.97 -3.38 -11.36
C ARG A 325 -20.52 -3.95 -12.67
N GLN A 326 -19.66 -4.46 -13.55
CA GLN A 326 -20.08 -5.10 -14.80
C GLN A 326 -20.90 -6.38 -14.55
N ILE A 327 -20.46 -7.22 -13.61
CA ILE A 327 -21.21 -8.39 -13.15
C ILE A 327 -22.60 -7.96 -12.62
N ALA A 328 -22.66 -6.93 -11.78
CA ALA A 328 -23.93 -6.46 -11.21
C ALA A 328 -24.87 -5.77 -12.23
N ALA A 329 -24.32 -5.17 -13.28
CA ALA A 329 -25.07 -4.47 -14.33
C ALA A 329 -25.64 -5.42 -15.39
N ALA A 330 -25.12 -6.63 -15.51
CA ALA A 330 -25.59 -7.63 -16.47
C ALA A 330 -27.03 -8.06 -16.12
N ALA A 331 -27.97 -7.73 -17.01
CA ALA A 331 -29.39 -8.01 -16.81
C ALA A 331 -29.85 -9.30 -17.52
N THR A 332 -29.08 -9.78 -18.49
CA THR A 332 -29.38 -10.96 -19.30
C THR A 332 -28.21 -11.93 -19.34
N GLN A 333 -28.47 -13.19 -19.72
CA GLN A 333 -27.39 -14.18 -19.90
C GLN A 333 -26.36 -13.73 -20.94
N ASN A 334 -26.79 -13.06 -22.01
CA ASN A 334 -25.91 -12.55 -23.06
C ASN A 334 -25.00 -11.42 -22.54
N ASP A 335 -25.52 -10.53 -21.70
CA ASP A 335 -24.69 -9.49 -21.05
C ASP A 335 -23.62 -10.13 -20.15
N MET A 336 -24.02 -11.14 -19.37
CA MET A 336 -23.08 -11.85 -18.50
C MET A 336 -22.04 -12.66 -19.30
N GLN A 337 -22.39 -13.18 -20.48
CA GLN A 337 -21.42 -13.82 -21.39
C GLN A 337 -20.36 -12.83 -21.86
N ALA A 338 -20.75 -11.59 -22.18
CA ALA A 338 -19.79 -10.54 -22.53
C ALA A 338 -18.86 -10.20 -21.35
N VAL A 339 -19.39 -10.12 -20.12
CA VAL A 339 -18.57 -9.90 -18.91
C VAL A 339 -17.61 -11.07 -18.67
N LEU A 340 -18.08 -12.32 -18.82
CA LEU A 340 -17.23 -13.50 -18.70
C LEU A 340 -16.10 -13.53 -19.73
N ALA A 341 -16.36 -13.12 -20.97
CA ALA A 341 -15.32 -13.05 -22.00
C ALA A 341 -14.20 -12.09 -21.59
N ILE A 342 -14.53 -10.93 -21.03
CA ILE A 342 -13.51 -9.99 -20.56
C ILE A 342 -12.78 -10.53 -19.32
N LEU A 343 -13.50 -11.11 -18.36
CA LEU A 343 -12.88 -11.73 -17.20
C LEU A 343 -11.92 -12.86 -17.56
N GLN A 344 -12.24 -13.64 -18.61
CA GLN A 344 -11.35 -14.67 -19.14
C GLN A 344 -10.09 -14.07 -19.78
N GLN A 345 -10.23 -12.96 -20.51
CA GLN A 345 -9.08 -12.22 -21.05
C GLN A 345 -8.19 -11.69 -19.92
N ASP A 346 -8.78 -11.04 -18.90
CA ASP A 346 -8.04 -10.56 -17.72
C ASP A 346 -7.32 -11.71 -17.02
N LEU A 347 -7.97 -12.87 -16.86
CA LEU A 347 -7.34 -14.05 -16.27
C LEU A 347 -6.14 -14.52 -17.09
N GLN A 348 -6.24 -14.53 -18.42
CA GLN A 348 -5.12 -14.90 -19.28
C GLN A 348 -3.95 -13.92 -19.13
N GLU A 349 -4.22 -12.61 -19.12
CA GLU A 349 -3.20 -11.58 -18.91
C GLU A 349 -2.52 -11.71 -17.53
N LEU A 350 -3.28 -12.08 -16.50
CA LEU A 350 -2.74 -12.34 -15.16
C LEU A 350 -1.96 -13.66 -15.09
N GLU A 351 -2.38 -14.72 -15.76
CA GLU A 351 -1.63 -15.98 -15.80
C GLU A 351 -0.30 -15.81 -16.53
N ASP A 352 -0.29 -15.06 -17.64
CA ASP A 352 0.92 -14.69 -18.35
C ASP A 352 1.79 -13.73 -17.52
N GLY A 353 1.16 -12.78 -16.82
CA GLY A 353 1.82 -11.91 -15.84
C GLY A 353 2.49 -12.69 -14.72
N TYR A 354 1.81 -13.68 -14.15
CA TYR A 354 2.33 -14.54 -13.09
C TYR A 354 3.54 -15.35 -13.55
N ARG A 355 3.51 -15.90 -14.78
CA ARG A 355 4.68 -16.58 -15.40
C ARG A 355 5.86 -15.64 -15.60
N GLN A 356 5.61 -14.35 -15.79
CA GLN A 356 6.62 -13.30 -15.97
C GLN A 356 6.99 -12.59 -14.67
N ASN A 357 6.55 -13.10 -13.51
CA ASN A 357 6.70 -12.46 -12.19
C ASN A 357 6.14 -11.02 -12.15
N ALA A 358 5.14 -10.69 -12.96
CA ALA A 358 4.51 -9.37 -13.02
C ALA A 358 3.27 -9.25 -12.10
N CYS A 359 2.79 -10.35 -11.54
CA CYS A 359 1.76 -10.35 -10.51
C CYS A 359 1.92 -11.57 -9.60
N ASP A 360 1.26 -11.55 -8.45
CA ASP A 360 1.27 -12.66 -7.52
C ASP A 360 0.11 -13.65 -7.79
N ALA A 361 0.15 -14.80 -7.12
CA ALA A 361 -0.91 -15.80 -7.25
C ALA A 361 -2.26 -15.28 -6.70
N ALA A 362 -2.25 -14.30 -5.80
CA ALA A 362 -3.48 -13.76 -5.21
C ALA A 362 -4.29 -12.95 -6.24
N GLU A 363 -3.61 -12.20 -7.12
CA GLU A 363 -4.24 -11.50 -8.24
C GLU A 363 -4.92 -12.47 -9.23
N VAL A 364 -4.27 -13.59 -9.56
CA VAL A 364 -4.86 -14.65 -10.40
C VAL A 364 -6.10 -15.25 -9.73
N GLU A 365 -6.03 -15.53 -8.42
CA GLU A 365 -7.15 -16.10 -7.67
C GLU A 365 -8.35 -15.14 -7.55
N LYS A 366 -8.11 -13.82 -7.49
CA LYS A 366 -9.20 -12.82 -7.54
C LYS A 366 -9.96 -12.90 -8.86
N ALA A 367 -9.26 -13.00 -10.00
CA ALA A 367 -9.89 -13.14 -11.31
C ALA A 367 -10.73 -14.42 -11.42
N LYS A 368 -10.19 -15.56 -10.96
CA LYS A 368 -10.94 -16.82 -10.90
C LYS A 368 -12.21 -16.72 -10.07
N LYS A 369 -12.15 -16.05 -8.91
CA LYS A 369 -13.33 -15.83 -8.05
C LYS A 369 -14.40 -14.99 -8.73
N LEU A 370 -14.00 -13.95 -9.46
CA LEU A 370 -14.95 -13.12 -10.22
C LEU A 370 -15.60 -13.90 -11.36
N ILE A 371 -14.85 -14.76 -12.06
CA ILE A 371 -15.39 -15.66 -13.08
C ILE A 371 -16.41 -16.61 -12.47
N GLU A 372 -16.10 -17.22 -11.33
CA GLU A 372 -17.01 -18.14 -10.64
C GLU A 372 -18.29 -17.43 -10.19
N GLN A 373 -18.17 -16.23 -9.61
CA GLN A 373 -19.31 -15.40 -9.24
C GLN A 373 -20.18 -15.06 -10.47
N ALA A 374 -19.56 -14.68 -11.58
CA ALA A 374 -20.27 -14.35 -12.82
C ALA A 374 -21.00 -15.58 -13.40
N LYS A 375 -20.40 -16.77 -13.38
CA LYS A 375 -21.05 -18.03 -13.79
C LYS A 375 -22.26 -18.37 -12.91
N GLN A 376 -22.14 -18.20 -11.59
CA GLN A 376 -23.23 -18.44 -10.66
C GLN A 376 -24.41 -17.48 -10.89
N GLN A 377 -24.13 -16.20 -11.15
CA GLN A 377 -25.16 -15.22 -11.47
C GLN A 377 -25.78 -15.46 -12.85
N MET A 378 -25.00 -15.87 -13.85
CA MET A 378 -25.51 -16.20 -15.19
C MET A 378 -26.66 -17.21 -15.14
N GLY A 379 -26.55 -18.26 -14.30
CA GLY A 379 -27.61 -19.27 -14.16
C GLY A 379 -28.91 -18.75 -13.56
N GLN A 380 -28.92 -17.54 -12.99
CA GLN A 380 -30.09 -16.88 -12.41
C GLN A 380 -30.68 -15.79 -13.31
N LEU A 381 -29.96 -15.40 -14.36
CA LEU A 381 -30.38 -14.34 -15.28
C LEU A 381 -31.32 -14.89 -16.36
N PRO A 382 -32.29 -14.08 -16.82
CA PRO A 382 -33.20 -14.48 -17.86
C PRO A 382 -32.48 -14.56 -19.22
N ASP A 383 -32.81 -15.59 -19.99
CA ASP A 383 -32.41 -15.73 -21.39
C ASP A 383 -33.40 -14.96 -22.29
N ARG A 384 -33.19 -13.65 -22.38
CA ARG A 384 -34.00 -12.74 -23.21
C ARG A 384 -33.15 -11.59 -23.72
N LYS A 385 -33.69 -10.83 -24.67
CA LYS A 385 -33.09 -9.55 -25.06
C LYS A 385 -33.20 -8.51 -23.92
N PRO A 386 -32.18 -7.68 -23.71
CA PRO A 386 -32.23 -6.61 -22.73
C PRO A 386 -33.24 -5.54 -23.18
N THR A 387 -33.87 -4.90 -22.20
CA THR A 387 -34.67 -3.69 -22.43
C THR A 387 -33.75 -2.50 -22.76
N PRO A 388 -34.26 -1.40 -23.35
CA PRO A 388 -33.44 -0.23 -23.65
C PRO A 388 -32.72 0.36 -22.42
N GLU A 389 -33.35 0.33 -21.25
CA GLU A 389 -32.74 0.81 -19.99
C GLU A 389 -31.61 -0.12 -19.50
N GLU A 390 -31.83 -1.43 -19.55
CA GLU A 390 -30.82 -2.44 -19.20
C GLU A 390 -29.61 -2.37 -20.16
N ALA A 391 -29.86 -2.22 -21.46
CA ALA A 391 -28.82 -2.08 -22.47
C ALA A 391 -27.98 -0.81 -22.26
N ASN A 392 -28.62 0.33 -21.95
CA ASN A 392 -27.91 1.56 -21.61
C ASN A 392 -27.07 1.42 -20.35
N SER A 393 -27.61 0.80 -19.29
CA SER A 393 -26.89 0.54 -18.04
C SER A 393 -25.65 -0.34 -18.28
N MET A 394 -25.80 -1.41 -19.05
CA MET A 394 -24.69 -2.31 -19.39
C MET A 394 -23.61 -1.58 -20.22
N THR A 395 -24.02 -0.77 -21.21
CA THR A 395 -23.10 -0.01 -22.06
C THR A 395 -22.25 0.97 -21.25
N VAL A 396 -22.85 1.70 -20.30
CA VAL A 396 -22.13 2.64 -19.44
C VAL A 396 -21.12 1.92 -18.55
N ASN A 397 -21.51 0.79 -17.93
CA ASN A 397 -20.62 0.03 -17.04
C ASN A 397 -19.52 -0.76 -17.78
N MET A 398 -19.64 -0.95 -19.10
CA MET A 398 -18.58 -1.53 -19.92
C MET A 398 -17.50 -0.52 -20.30
N LEU A 399 -17.86 0.77 -20.42
CA LEU A 399 -16.93 1.85 -20.79
C LEU A 399 -16.13 2.37 -19.59
N ILE A 400 -16.75 2.50 -18.42
CA ILE A 400 -16.14 2.96 -17.17
C ILE A 400 -15.41 1.81 -16.50
#